data_AF-F2PZZ7-F1
#
_entry.id   AF-F2PZZ7-F1
#
_cell.length_a   1.000
_cell.length_b   1.000
_cell.length_c   1.000
_cell.angle_alpha   90.00
_cell.angle_beta   90.00
_cell.angle_gamma   90.00
#
_symmetry.space_group_name_H-M   'P 1'
#
loop_
_entity.id
_entity.type
_entity.pdbx_description
1 polymer ?
#
loop_
_entity_poly.entity_id
_entity_poly.type
_entity_poly.pdbx_seq_one_letter_code
_entity_poly.pdbx_strand_id
1 'polypeptide(L)'
;MKSAAILALLAQALAVTAQPVEGDRTPGTRTLDLPNFPGGSVPTRGVEKRADLPPDNGSGNAPDPDKVHIVGVTYGGTGCPDGTVSHVLSDDRQVMTLIFDQYVAQIGPGVNTKENRKNCQLNINLRYPGGFQFSVFSADYRGYANLEKGVSGTQKSIYYFSGQTEQTSTSTTWKGPIDKDYILHDEANQTST
;
A
#
# COMPACT_ATOMS: atom_id res chain seq x y z
N MET A 1 36.16 19.75 6.96
CA MET A 1 35.44 18.87 6.02
C MET A 1 33.98 19.26 6.12
N LYS A 2 33.41 19.78 5.03
CA LYS A 2 32.06 20.33 5.00
C LYS A 2 31.11 19.22 4.59
N SER A 3 30.76 18.33 5.53
CA SER A 3 29.99 17.15 5.15
C SER A 3 28.55 17.50 4.86
N ALA A 4 28.14 17.31 3.61
CA ALA A 4 26.77 17.38 3.15
C ALA A 4 26.21 15.95 3.00
N ALA A 5 24.94 15.76 3.31
CA ALA A 5 24.23 14.53 3.00
C ALA A 5 22.76 14.81 2.74
N ILE A 6 22.18 14.04 1.82
CA ILE A 6 20.81 14.15 1.34
C ILE A 6 20.20 12.74 1.31
N LEU A 7 19.06 12.58 1.95
CA LEU A 7 18.21 11.41 1.84
C LEU A 7 16.82 11.88 1.40
N ALA A 8 16.46 11.56 0.16
CA ALA A 8 15.20 11.97 -0.47
C ALA A 8 14.31 10.76 -0.70
N LEU A 9 13.03 10.87 -0.33
CA LEU A 9 11.99 9.93 -0.72
C LEU A 9 11.15 10.58 -1.82
N LEU A 10 11.13 9.97 -3.00
CA LEU A 10 10.47 10.54 -4.19
C LEU A 10 9.08 9.97 -4.38
N ALA A 11 8.92 8.66 -4.17
CA ALA A 11 7.64 8.01 -4.34
C ALA A 11 7.50 6.85 -3.35
N GLN A 12 6.26 6.56 -2.99
CA GLN A 12 5.89 5.33 -2.32
C GLN A 12 4.66 4.70 -2.97
N ALA A 13 4.64 3.39 -3.13
CA ALA A 13 3.45 2.65 -3.52
C ALA A 13 3.01 1.79 -2.34
N LEU A 14 1.77 1.96 -1.92
CA LEU A 14 1.17 1.21 -0.84
C LEU A 14 0.10 0.27 -1.40
N ALA A 15 0.20 -1.01 -1.07
CA ALA A 15 -0.81 -2.00 -1.41
C ALA A 15 -1.59 -2.42 -0.16
N VAL A 16 -2.92 -2.35 -0.25
CA VAL A 16 -3.83 -2.81 0.80
C VAL A 16 -4.53 -4.05 0.27
N THR A 17 -4.46 -5.15 1.01
CA THR A 17 -5.22 -6.35 0.68
C THR A 17 -6.02 -6.81 1.90
N ALA A 18 -7.24 -7.25 1.65
CA ALA A 18 -8.01 -7.96 2.65
C ALA A 18 -7.44 -9.37 2.73
N GLN A 19 -6.80 -9.72 3.85
CA GLN A 19 -6.62 -11.13 4.16
C GLN A 19 -7.86 -11.63 4.89
N PRO A 20 -8.39 -12.81 4.53
CA PRO A 20 -9.32 -13.47 5.41
C PRO A 20 -8.62 -13.64 6.75
N VAL A 21 -9.32 -13.32 7.85
CA VAL A 21 -8.85 -13.69 9.18
C VAL A 21 -8.54 -15.17 9.10
N GLU A 22 -7.29 -15.57 9.25
CA GLU A 22 -6.92 -16.97 9.42
C GLU A 22 -7.33 -17.37 10.85
N GLY A 23 -8.63 -17.28 11.15
CA GLY A 23 -9.26 -18.00 12.22
C GLY A 23 -9.40 -19.44 11.75
N ASP A 24 -8.43 -20.26 12.14
CA ASP A 24 -8.49 -21.72 12.08
C ASP A 24 -8.74 -22.32 10.68
N ARG A 25 -7.69 -22.39 9.85
CA ARG A 25 -7.63 -23.37 8.76
C ARG A 25 -6.91 -24.62 9.24
N THR A 26 -7.66 -25.61 9.73
CA THR A 26 -7.28 -27.00 9.49
C THR A 26 -7.82 -27.41 8.12
N PRO A 27 -6.98 -27.75 7.12
CA PRO A 27 -7.43 -28.18 5.80
C PRO A 27 -7.69 -29.69 5.77
N GLY A 28 -8.92 -30.09 5.44
CA GLY A 28 -9.29 -31.49 5.21
C GLY A 28 -10.62 -31.60 4.47
N THR A 29 -10.52 -31.65 3.14
CA THR A 29 -11.63 -31.58 2.18
C THR A 29 -12.09 -32.97 1.73
N ARG A 30 -13.43 -33.19 1.69
CA ARG A 30 -14.23 -34.17 0.89
C ARG A 30 -14.21 -35.65 1.33
N THR A 31 -15.26 -36.47 1.17
CA THR A 31 -16.34 -36.50 0.14
C THR A 31 -17.55 -37.27 0.70
N LEU A 32 -18.79 -36.80 0.49
CA LEU A 32 -19.98 -37.65 0.61
C LEU A 32 -20.19 -38.38 -0.73
N ASP A 33 -19.91 -39.67 -0.76
CA ASP A 33 -20.30 -40.57 -1.84
C ASP A 33 -21.84 -40.70 -1.87
N LEU A 34 -22.47 -40.19 -2.92
CA LEU A 34 -23.87 -40.51 -3.23
C LEU A 34 -23.90 -41.47 -4.42
N PRO A 35 -24.58 -42.62 -4.32
CA PRO A 35 -24.62 -43.60 -5.39
C PRO A 35 -25.39 -43.10 -6.62
N ASN A 36 -24.86 -43.51 -7.77
CA ASN A 36 -25.26 -43.26 -9.14
C ASN A 36 -26.76 -43.56 -9.42
N PHE A 37 -27.52 -42.58 -9.89
CA PHE A 37 -28.90 -42.76 -10.35
C PHE A 37 -28.93 -43.02 -11.88
N PRO A 38 -29.53 -44.12 -12.36
CA PRO A 38 -29.64 -44.38 -13.79
C PRO A 38 -30.89 -43.71 -14.40
N GLY A 39 -30.69 -42.95 -15.48
CA GLY A 39 -31.71 -42.68 -16.50
C GLY A 39 -32.60 -41.44 -16.31
N GLY A 40 -32.52 -40.50 -17.26
CA GLY A 40 -33.51 -39.41 -17.40
C GLY A 40 -33.06 -38.27 -18.29
N SER A 41 -33.47 -38.33 -19.56
CA SER A 41 -33.39 -37.34 -20.66
C SER A 41 -32.94 -35.89 -20.39
N VAL A 42 -31.94 -35.46 -21.16
CA VAL A 42 -31.54 -34.06 -21.39
C VAL A 42 -32.60 -33.33 -22.23
N PRO A 43 -33.05 -32.13 -21.86
CA PRO A 43 -33.69 -31.20 -22.79
C PRO A 43 -32.70 -30.12 -23.26
N THR A 44 -32.34 -30.16 -24.54
CA THR A 44 -31.73 -29.06 -25.28
C THR A 44 -32.82 -28.13 -25.83
N ARG A 45 -32.81 -26.85 -25.44
CA ARG A 45 -33.59 -25.76 -26.10
C ARG A 45 -33.13 -24.41 -25.52
N GLY A 46 -32.68 -23.39 -26.26
CA GLY A 46 -32.48 -23.17 -27.68
C GLY A 46 -31.64 -21.89 -27.88
N VAL A 47 -31.11 -21.71 -29.09
CA VAL A 47 -30.42 -20.50 -29.55
C VAL A 47 -31.46 -19.51 -30.08
N GLU A 48 -31.63 -18.37 -29.41
CA GLU A 48 -32.19 -17.11 -29.91
C GLU A 48 -31.97 -16.07 -28.78
N LYS A 49 -31.41 -14.87 -28.95
CA LYS A 49 -31.49 -13.89 -30.05
C LYS A 49 -30.35 -12.88 -29.85
N ARG A 50 -29.59 -12.56 -30.91
CA ARG A 50 -28.73 -11.37 -30.97
C ARG A 50 -29.59 -10.19 -31.42
N ALA A 51 -29.97 -9.31 -30.49
CA ALA A 51 -30.31 -7.92 -30.71
C ALA A 51 -30.33 -7.24 -29.33
N ASP A 52 -29.99 -5.95 -29.30
CA ASP A 52 -29.89 -5.07 -28.14
C ASP A 52 -28.55 -5.17 -27.38
N LEU A 53 -27.54 -4.48 -27.92
CA LEU A 53 -26.37 -4.06 -27.15
C LEU A 53 -26.86 -3.12 -26.02
N PRO A 54 -26.62 -3.43 -24.73
CA PRO A 54 -26.80 -2.46 -23.66
C PRO A 54 -25.83 -1.29 -23.86
N PRO A 55 -26.17 -0.08 -23.37
CA PRO A 55 -25.30 1.08 -23.49
C PRO A 55 -23.93 0.75 -22.88
N ASP A 56 -22.90 1.28 -23.53
CA ASP A 56 -21.51 1.29 -23.10
C ASP A 56 -21.36 2.01 -21.76
N ASN A 57 -21.75 1.35 -20.68
CA ASN A 57 -21.29 1.70 -19.36
C ASN A 57 -19.80 1.40 -19.33
N GLY A 58 -19.01 2.46 -19.51
CA GLY A 58 -17.57 2.42 -19.73
C GLY A 58 -16.84 1.42 -18.85
N SER A 59 -15.73 0.91 -19.39
CA SER A 59 -14.69 0.20 -18.66
C SER A 59 -14.12 1.09 -17.55
N GLY A 60 -14.85 1.23 -16.46
CA GLY A 60 -14.39 1.73 -15.19
C GLY A 60 -14.88 0.69 -14.21
N ASN A 61 -14.02 -0.28 -13.87
CA ASN A 61 -14.27 -1.19 -12.77
C ASN A 61 -14.56 -0.33 -11.54
N ALA A 62 -15.83 -0.13 -11.21
CA ALA A 62 -16.17 0.39 -9.90
C ALA A 62 -15.56 -0.58 -8.87
N PRO A 63 -14.90 -0.08 -7.81
CA PRO A 63 -14.32 -0.94 -6.79
C PRO A 63 -15.40 -1.88 -6.28
N ASP A 64 -15.07 -3.17 -6.27
CA ASP A 64 -15.95 -4.21 -5.76
C ASP A 64 -16.38 -3.82 -4.33
N PRO A 65 -17.68 -3.63 -4.06
CA PRO A 65 -18.16 -3.17 -2.76
C PRO A 65 -17.88 -4.18 -1.64
N ASP A 66 -17.63 -5.45 -2.00
CA ASP A 66 -17.26 -6.52 -1.08
C ASP A 66 -15.74 -6.59 -0.85
N LYS A 67 -14.97 -5.66 -1.42
CA LYS A 67 -13.52 -5.55 -1.24
C LYS A 67 -13.12 -4.23 -0.57
N VAL A 68 -12.01 -4.30 0.17
CA VAL A 68 -11.35 -3.12 0.73
C VAL A 68 -10.85 -2.25 -0.41
N HIS A 69 -11.22 -0.98 -0.38
CA HIS A 69 -10.71 0.01 -1.31
C HIS A 69 -10.32 1.31 -0.60
N ILE A 70 -9.31 1.96 -1.16
CA ILE A 70 -8.79 3.23 -0.67
C ILE A 70 -9.71 4.35 -1.19
N VAL A 71 -10.27 5.12 -0.26
CA VAL A 71 -11.15 6.26 -0.56
C VAL A 71 -10.34 7.52 -0.79
N GLY A 72 -9.26 7.68 -0.03
CA GLY A 72 -8.38 8.82 -0.14
C GLY A 72 -7.32 8.83 0.96
N VAL A 73 -6.55 9.90 0.98
CA VAL A 73 -5.44 10.09 1.90
C VAL A 73 -5.41 11.53 2.37
N THR A 74 -5.14 11.73 3.65
CA THR A 74 -4.75 13.02 4.19
C THR A 74 -3.32 12.90 4.71
N TYR A 75 -2.54 13.96 4.58
CA TYR A 75 -1.13 13.95 4.95
C TYR A 75 -0.77 15.24 5.65
N GLY A 76 0.33 15.21 6.40
CA GLY A 76 0.86 16.40 7.05
C GLY A 76 2.19 16.14 7.75
N GLY A 77 3.05 17.14 7.75
CA GLY A 77 4.34 17.08 8.44
C GLY A 77 5.41 17.92 7.76
N THR A 78 6.63 17.90 8.30
CA THR A 78 7.76 18.67 7.76
C THR A 78 8.32 18.12 6.45
N GLY A 79 8.08 16.83 6.16
CA GLY A 79 8.47 16.16 4.91
C GLY A 79 7.36 16.09 3.87
N CYS A 80 6.12 16.37 4.25
CA CYS A 80 4.98 16.43 3.34
C CYS A 80 4.05 17.60 3.72
N PRO A 81 4.50 18.85 3.48
CA PRO A 81 3.63 20.00 3.64
C PRO A 81 2.40 19.91 2.71
N ASP A 82 1.36 20.64 3.07
CA ASP A 82 0.11 20.65 2.31
C ASP A 82 0.37 21.04 0.85
N GLY A 83 -0.22 20.28 -0.08
CA GLY A 83 -0.06 20.49 -1.51
C GLY A 83 1.25 19.99 -2.15
N THR A 84 2.16 19.33 -1.40
CA THR A 84 3.42 18.80 -1.95
C THR A 84 3.44 17.27 -2.09
N VAL A 85 2.28 16.64 -1.94
CA VAL A 85 2.12 15.20 -2.14
C VAL A 85 1.02 14.98 -3.15
N SER A 86 1.39 14.36 -4.27
CA SER A 86 0.43 13.90 -5.26
C SER A 86 0.12 12.43 -5.00
N HIS A 87 -1.13 12.01 -5.25
CA HIS A 87 -1.52 10.62 -5.12
C HIS A 87 -2.26 10.13 -6.36
N VAL A 88 -2.04 8.86 -6.69
CA VAL A 88 -2.69 8.14 -7.79
C VAL A 88 -3.21 6.83 -7.22
N LEU A 89 -4.49 6.55 -7.47
CA LEU A 89 -5.14 5.30 -7.10
C LEU A 89 -5.21 4.40 -8.32
N SER A 90 -4.99 3.09 -8.12
CA SER A 90 -5.30 2.08 -9.12
C SER A 90 -6.81 1.99 -9.38
N ASP A 91 -7.20 1.45 -10.55
CA ASP A 91 -8.61 1.31 -10.94
C ASP A 91 -9.41 0.46 -9.93
N ASP A 92 -8.79 -0.59 -9.40
CA ASP A 92 -9.34 -1.46 -8.34
C ASP A 92 -9.27 -0.83 -6.94
N ARG A 93 -8.59 0.32 -6.80
CA ARG A 93 -8.36 1.07 -5.55
C ARG A 93 -7.71 0.26 -4.44
N GLN A 94 -6.96 -0.79 -4.79
CA GLN A 94 -6.19 -1.59 -3.84
C GLN A 94 -4.76 -1.07 -3.67
N VAL A 95 -4.27 -0.31 -4.65
CA VAL A 95 -2.93 0.27 -4.66
C VAL A 95 -3.01 1.79 -4.73
N MET A 96 -2.28 2.45 -3.85
CA MET A 96 -2.11 3.90 -3.86
C MET A 96 -0.64 4.25 -4.04
N THR A 97 -0.35 4.99 -5.10
CA THR A 97 0.98 5.57 -5.32
C THR A 97 0.97 7.02 -4.85
N LEU A 98 1.94 7.39 -4.03
CA LEU A 98 2.16 8.73 -3.50
C LEU A 98 3.51 9.23 -4.03
N ILE A 99 3.53 10.48 -4.49
CA ILE A 99 4.71 11.17 -5.01
C ILE A 99 4.97 12.36 -4.09
N PHE A 100 6.19 12.48 -3.58
CA PHE A 100 6.58 13.54 -2.67
C PHE A 100 7.52 14.52 -3.35
N ASP A 101 7.17 15.80 -3.31
CA ASP A 101 8.02 16.85 -3.89
C ASP A 101 9.06 17.37 -2.90
N GLN A 102 8.77 17.30 -1.59
CA GLN A 102 9.56 17.95 -0.53
C GLN A 102 10.00 17.01 0.61
N TYR A 103 9.96 15.69 0.40
CA TYR A 103 10.45 14.73 1.39
C TYR A 103 11.97 14.55 1.24
N VAL A 104 12.73 15.52 1.75
CA VAL A 104 14.20 15.48 1.68
C VAL A 104 14.79 15.84 3.04
N ALA A 105 15.50 14.88 3.65
CA ALA A 105 16.29 15.11 4.85
C ALA A 105 17.73 15.46 4.46
N GLN A 106 18.25 16.55 5.00
CA GLN A 106 19.58 17.07 4.65
C GLN A 106 20.37 17.50 5.89
N ILE A 107 21.68 17.30 5.84
CA ILE A 107 22.62 17.82 6.84
C ILE A 107 23.82 18.41 6.11
N GLY A 108 24.31 19.55 6.57
CA GLY A 108 25.52 20.16 6.03
C GLY A 108 25.74 21.60 6.50
N PRO A 109 26.92 22.17 6.24
CA PRO A 109 27.21 23.55 6.62
C PRO A 109 26.29 24.52 5.87
N GLY A 110 25.52 25.30 6.61
CA GLY A 110 24.50 26.22 6.07
C GLY A 110 23.10 25.62 5.96
N VAL A 111 22.94 24.32 6.20
CA VAL A 111 21.63 23.66 6.30
C VAL A 111 21.09 23.83 7.72
N ASN A 112 19.82 24.21 7.86
CA ASN A 112 19.18 24.32 9.16
C ASN A 112 19.11 22.95 9.83
N THR A 113 19.42 22.85 11.13
CA THR A 113 19.32 21.60 11.90
C THR A 113 17.94 20.96 11.81
N LYS A 114 16.87 21.73 11.55
CA LYS A 114 15.52 21.19 11.33
C LYS A 114 15.37 20.31 10.07
N GLU A 115 16.24 20.50 9.07
CA GLU A 115 16.23 19.72 7.83
C GLU A 115 16.84 18.33 8.01
N ASN A 116 17.52 18.06 9.13
CA ASN A 116 18.13 16.76 9.39
C ASN A 116 17.09 15.64 9.61
N ARG A 117 15.85 16.00 9.91
CA ARG A 117 14.75 15.08 10.17
C ARG A 117 13.47 15.59 9.54
N LYS A 118 13.00 14.86 8.54
CA LYS A 118 11.67 15.03 7.96
C LYS A 118 10.72 14.00 8.54
N ASN A 119 9.51 14.44 8.85
CA ASN A 119 8.43 13.56 9.25
C ASN A 119 7.24 13.80 8.33
N CYS A 120 6.61 12.72 7.90
CA CYS A 120 5.35 12.76 7.19
C CYS A 120 4.39 11.79 7.86
N GLN A 121 3.26 12.32 8.31
CA GLN A 121 2.14 11.53 8.77
C GLN A 121 1.17 11.34 7.60
N LEU A 122 0.82 10.10 7.31
CA LEU A 122 -0.15 9.75 6.28
C LEU A 122 -1.33 9.07 6.96
N ASN A 123 -2.54 9.59 6.75
CA ASN A 123 -3.78 8.99 7.21
C ASN A 123 -4.55 8.52 5.99
N ILE A 124 -4.76 7.21 5.89
CA ILE A 124 -5.35 6.58 4.72
C ILE A 124 -6.78 6.21 5.08
N ASN A 125 -7.73 6.73 4.31
CA ASN A 125 -9.14 6.44 4.49
C ASN A 125 -9.48 5.18 3.68
N LEU A 126 -9.79 4.11 4.40
CA LEU A 126 -10.18 2.82 3.84
C LEU A 126 -11.69 2.65 3.97
N ARG A 127 -12.33 2.12 2.91
CA ARG A 127 -13.72 1.65 2.96
C ARG A 127 -13.72 0.14 2.78
N TYR A 128 -14.45 -0.52 3.66
CA TYR A 128 -14.48 -1.97 3.74
C TYR A 128 -15.86 -2.45 4.22
N PRO A 129 -16.29 -3.66 3.79
CA PRO A 129 -17.48 -4.29 4.33
C PRO A 129 -17.25 -4.71 5.79
N GLY A 130 -18.28 -4.60 6.62
CA GLY A 130 -18.19 -5.00 8.03
C GLY A 130 -17.94 -6.51 8.18
N GLY A 131 -17.10 -6.89 9.16
CA GLY A 131 -16.86 -8.30 9.51
C GLY A 131 -15.52 -8.90 9.02
N PHE A 132 -14.59 -8.09 8.52
CA PHE A 132 -13.25 -8.54 8.09
C PHE A 132 -12.14 -7.86 8.89
N GLN A 133 -11.06 -8.60 9.17
CA GLN A 133 -9.78 -8.02 9.59
C GLN A 133 -8.96 -7.71 8.33
N PHE A 134 -8.12 -6.68 8.38
CA PHE A 134 -7.37 -6.21 7.22
C PHE A 134 -5.93 -5.91 7.59
N SER A 135 -5.00 -6.07 6.65
CA SER A 135 -3.58 -5.79 6.90
C SER A 135 -2.96 -4.98 5.78
N VAL A 136 -2.00 -4.12 6.13
CA VAL A 136 -1.23 -3.34 5.15
C VAL A 136 -0.09 -4.21 4.65
N PHE A 137 -0.20 -4.85 3.49
CA PHE A 137 0.76 -5.91 3.12
C PHE A 137 2.11 -5.39 2.68
N SER A 138 2.18 -4.28 1.95
CA SER A 138 3.46 -3.79 1.46
C SER A 138 3.48 -2.30 1.17
N ALA A 139 4.66 -1.73 1.37
CA ALA A 139 5.03 -0.38 0.98
C ALA A 139 6.34 -0.43 0.20
N ASP A 140 6.28 -0.06 -1.07
CA ASP A 140 7.47 0.15 -1.89
C ASP A 140 7.89 1.61 -1.79
N TYR A 141 9.13 1.87 -1.39
CA TYR A 141 9.71 3.21 -1.32
C TYR A 141 10.76 3.39 -2.39
N ARG A 142 10.71 4.51 -3.09
CA ARG A 142 11.70 4.90 -4.09
C ARG A 142 12.26 6.26 -3.76
N GLY A 143 13.58 6.37 -3.80
CA GLY A 143 14.26 7.60 -3.42
C GLY A 143 15.71 7.62 -3.85
N TYR A 144 16.41 8.64 -3.38
CA TYR A 144 17.82 8.86 -3.67
C TYR A 144 18.57 9.14 -2.37
N ALA A 145 19.76 8.53 -2.24
CA ALA A 145 20.61 8.66 -1.08
C ALA A 145 22.01 9.09 -1.50
N ASN A 146 22.40 10.28 -1.05
CA ASN A 146 23.75 10.82 -1.17
C ASN A 146 24.27 11.08 0.24
N LEU A 147 25.11 10.18 0.76
CA LEU A 147 25.68 10.28 2.11
C LEU A 147 27.19 10.31 1.99
N GLU A 148 27.85 11.30 2.57
CA GLU A 148 29.31 11.33 2.66
C GLU A 148 29.88 10.31 3.66
N LYS A 149 31.19 10.06 3.58
CA LYS A 149 31.91 9.17 4.50
C LYS A 149 31.72 9.63 5.95
N GLY A 150 31.26 8.71 6.81
CA GLY A 150 31.02 8.98 8.22
C GLY A 150 29.62 9.52 8.53
N VAL A 151 28.78 9.75 7.52
CA VAL A 151 27.37 10.11 7.69
C VAL A 151 26.49 8.87 7.52
N SER A 152 25.42 8.80 8.31
CA SER A 152 24.38 7.78 8.19
C SER A 152 23.02 8.43 8.01
N GLY A 153 22.18 7.85 7.16
CA GLY A 153 20.77 8.18 7.02
C GLY A 153 19.92 7.02 7.50
N THR A 154 18.76 7.30 8.09
CA THR A 154 17.80 6.28 8.50
C THR A 154 16.42 6.64 8.00
N GLN A 155 15.79 5.71 7.28
CA GLN A 155 14.38 5.77 6.94
C GLN A 155 13.65 4.82 7.88
N LYS A 156 12.67 5.36 8.60
CA LYS A 156 11.82 4.60 9.51
C LYS A 156 10.36 4.84 9.13
N SER A 157 9.65 3.77 8.88
CA SER A 157 8.21 3.75 8.61
C SER A 157 7.50 3.08 9.78
N ILE A 158 6.40 3.65 10.24
CA ILE A 158 5.58 3.11 11.32
C ILE A 158 4.15 2.98 10.78
N TYR A 159 3.60 1.78 10.89
CA TYR A 159 2.26 1.43 10.41
C TYR A 159 1.41 1.04 11.61
N TYR A 160 0.22 1.62 11.68
CA TYR A 160 -0.74 1.36 12.74
C TYR A 160 -2.16 1.67 12.24
N PHE A 161 -3.15 1.03 12.86
CA PHE A 161 -4.55 1.32 12.60
C PHE A 161 -5.12 2.24 13.67
N SER A 162 -5.95 3.20 13.28
CA SER A 162 -6.60 4.09 14.22
C SER A 162 -7.50 3.29 15.18
N GLY A 163 -7.27 3.46 16.48
CA GLY A 163 -8.00 2.73 17.52
C GLY A 163 -7.31 1.47 18.04
N GLN A 164 -6.19 1.07 17.44
CA GLN A 164 -5.38 -0.06 17.93
C GLN A 164 -4.08 0.40 18.58
N THR A 165 -3.60 -0.40 19.53
CA THR A 165 -2.32 -0.17 20.21
C THR A 165 -1.16 -0.82 19.48
N GLU A 166 -1.42 -1.84 18.66
CA GLU A 166 -0.39 -2.53 17.89
C GLU A 166 0.15 -1.65 16.75
N GLN A 167 1.47 -1.70 16.57
CA GLN A 167 2.17 -0.97 15.52
C GLN A 167 3.31 -1.84 15.01
N THR A 168 3.52 -1.85 13.69
CA THR A 168 4.76 -2.38 13.11
C THR A 168 5.60 -1.22 12.63
N SER A 169 6.92 -1.34 12.83
CA SER A 169 7.86 -0.40 12.26
C SER A 169 8.91 -1.10 11.44
N THR A 170 9.18 -0.57 10.26
CA THR A 170 10.31 -0.97 9.43
C THR A 170 11.35 0.14 9.45
N SER A 171 12.63 -0.23 9.50
CA SER A 171 13.72 0.74 9.59
C SER A 171 14.90 0.29 8.75
N THR A 172 15.31 1.13 7.81
CA THR A 172 16.49 0.92 6.98
C THR A 172 17.51 2.00 7.28
N THR A 173 18.74 1.59 7.56
CA THR A 173 19.86 2.50 7.81
C THR A 173 20.89 2.37 6.71
N TRP A 174 21.26 3.51 6.13
CA TRP A 174 22.35 3.61 5.17
C TRP A 174 23.56 4.27 5.81
N LYS A 175 24.74 3.79 5.44
CA LYS A 175 26.02 4.35 5.86
C LYS A 175 26.77 4.81 4.62
N GLY A 176 27.21 6.06 4.61
CA GLY A 176 28.03 6.60 3.54
C GLY A 176 29.45 6.00 3.53
N PRO A 177 30.22 6.17 2.44
CA PRO A 177 29.88 6.97 1.27
C PRO A 177 28.93 6.22 0.32
N ILE A 178 27.77 6.82 0.01
CA ILE A 178 26.85 6.32 -1.00
C ILE A 178 26.33 7.48 -1.84
N ASP A 179 26.10 7.21 -3.11
CA ASP A 179 25.50 8.12 -4.07
C ASP A 179 24.73 7.22 -5.06
N LYS A 180 23.45 6.98 -4.79
CA LYS A 180 22.61 6.11 -5.61
C LYS A 180 21.13 6.29 -5.33
N ASP A 181 20.33 5.92 -6.33
CA ASP A 181 18.92 5.61 -6.14
C ASP A 181 18.74 4.36 -5.28
N TYR A 182 17.63 4.31 -4.56
CA TYR A 182 17.24 3.15 -3.78
C TYR A 182 15.78 2.80 -4.03
N ILE A 183 15.50 1.50 -3.96
CA ILE A 183 14.16 0.95 -3.86
C ILE A 183 14.16 0.08 -2.61
N LEU A 184 13.24 0.36 -1.69
CA LEU A 184 12.99 -0.49 -0.52
C LEU A 184 11.62 -1.11 -0.67
N HIS A 185 11.52 -2.39 -0.35
CA HIS A 185 10.26 -3.09 -0.20
C HIS A 185 10.08 -3.40 1.27
N ASP A 186 9.10 -2.75 1.90
CA ASP A 186 8.74 -3.01 3.29
C ASP A 186 7.44 -3.82 3.32
N GLU A 187 7.43 -4.93 4.04
CA GLU A 187 6.20 -5.67 4.35
C GLU A 187 5.82 -5.40 5.81
N ALA A 188 4.62 -4.87 6.04
CA ALA A 188 4.13 -4.58 7.38
C ALA A 188 3.08 -5.62 7.76
N ASN A 189 3.46 -6.70 8.44
CA ASN A 189 2.49 -7.69 8.88
C ASN A 189 1.69 -7.15 10.10
N GLN A 190 0.77 -6.22 9.85
CA GLN A 190 -0.14 -5.62 10.83
C GLN A 190 -1.55 -5.91 10.43
N THR A 191 -2.22 -6.75 11.20
CA THR A 191 -3.63 -7.09 11.00
C THR A 191 -4.48 -6.29 11.96
N SER A 192 -5.50 -5.63 11.43
CA SER A 192 -6.49 -4.92 12.21
C SER A 192 -7.34 -5.92 12.99
N THR A 193 -7.16 -5.99 14.31
CA THR A 193 -7.99 -6.78 15.22
C THR A 193 -9.40 -6.22 15.38
#